data_AF-B6XCC5-F1
#
_entry.id   AF-B6XCC5-F1
#
_cell.length_a   1.000
_cell.length_b   1.000
_cell.length_c   1.000
_cell.angle_alpha   90.00
_cell.angle_beta   90.00
_cell.angle_gamma   90.00
#
_symmetry.space_group_name_H-M   'P 1'
#
loop_
_entity.id
_entity.type
_entity.pdbx_description
1 polymer ?
#
loop_
_entity_poly.entity_id
_entity_poly.type
_entity_poly.pdbx_seq_one_letter_code
_entity_poly.pdbx_strand_id
1 'polypeptide(L)'
;MVQFSSHKINIRTDTFQSAISKKSGNNKLSSKTLDKLQKVINSQFQLNEQDIAHILGYKQISRTVNKKAISQFITQISSITTNKKCCAIYQTLEVWKENAQTLIQIKKHQGNDEKTIGIGARGRIYRCGDSVVKKFKTFDLIAAQHEINMCNLYNRKSNNVVPNAIIVNNAIKMPFIKGKLPTTTIETSEGIKQLYEKGFFIADAKPDNFLVTEDNQIVPVDFGLIFTADNLNSLDKNIKIEIVRDYLKGGYRYISSELKPVYMQQIKQLDQILSGDSPLRHFNVKELKKSGFM
;
A
#
# COMPACT_ATOMS: atom_id res chain seq x y z
N MET A 1 -29.41 -13.28 29.55
CA MET A 1 -30.12 -13.33 28.25
C MET A 1 -29.59 -12.18 27.38
N VAL A 2 -28.69 -12.43 26.44
CA VAL A 2 -28.15 -11.37 25.57
C VAL A 2 -29.18 -11.11 24.47
N GLN A 3 -29.89 -9.97 24.55
CA GLN A 3 -30.76 -9.51 23.46
C GLN A 3 -29.89 -9.15 22.25
N PHE A 4 -29.72 -10.09 21.33
CA PHE A 4 -29.25 -9.81 19.98
C PHE A 4 -30.36 -9.10 19.20
N SER A 5 -30.60 -7.84 19.53
CA SER A 5 -31.44 -7.00 18.69
C SER A 5 -30.66 -6.66 17.41
N SER A 6 -30.79 -7.51 16.39
CA SER A 6 -30.19 -7.29 15.07
C SER A 6 -30.95 -6.19 14.32
N HIS A 7 -30.99 -4.99 14.90
CA HIS A 7 -31.69 -3.85 14.32
C HIS A 7 -31.17 -3.61 12.90
N LYS A 8 -32.08 -3.72 11.92
CA LYS A 8 -31.78 -3.48 10.52
C LYS A 8 -31.56 -1.98 10.30
N ILE A 9 -30.57 -1.64 9.49
CA ILE A 9 -30.39 -0.26 9.01
C ILE A 9 -31.52 0.04 8.03
N ASN A 10 -32.24 1.13 8.27
CA ASN A 10 -33.23 1.71 7.39
C ASN A 10 -32.64 2.93 6.68
N ILE A 11 -32.33 2.77 5.39
CA ILE A 11 -31.65 3.79 4.59
C ILE A 11 -32.45 5.11 4.42
N ARG A 12 -33.77 5.10 4.70
CA ARG A 12 -34.63 6.27 4.55
C ARG A 12 -34.75 7.11 5.81
N THR A 13 -34.59 6.49 6.98
CA THR A 13 -34.91 7.12 8.28
C THR A 13 -33.73 7.17 9.23
N ASP A 14 -32.75 6.27 9.06
CA ASP A 14 -31.61 6.23 9.96
C ASP A 14 -30.62 7.34 9.60
N THR A 15 -30.22 8.12 10.62
CA THR A 15 -29.00 8.91 10.55
C THR A 15 -27.78 8.01 10.61
N PHE A 16 -26.62 8.50 10.17
CA PHE A 16 -25.35 7.80 10.26
C PHE A 16 -25.07 7.33 11.70
N GLN A 17 -25.24 8.20 12.70
CA GLN A 17 -25.12 7.86 14.12
C GLN A 17 -25.99 6.65 14.50
N SER A 18 -27.28 6.70 14.15
CA SER A 18 -28.23 5.64 14.52
C SER A 18 -27.90 4.32 13.80
N ALA A 19 -27.47 4.38 12.54
CA ALA A 19 -27.06 3.22 11.76
C ALA A 19 -25.81 2.54 12.35
N ILE A 20 -24.84 3.32 12.82
CA ILE A 20 -23.66 2.81 13.53
C ILE A 20 -24.07 2.17 14.86
N SER A 21 -24.91 2.85 15.66
CA SER A 21 -25.37 2.32 16.95
C SER A 21 -26.02 0.94 16.81
N LYS A 22 -26.84 0.73 15.76
CA LYS A 22 -27.49 -0.56 15.44
C LYS A 22 -26.51 -1.68 15.08
N LYS A 23 -25.25 -1.36 14.78
CA LYS A 23 -24.19 -2.30 14.39
C LYS A 23 -23.00 -2.31 15.34
N SER A 24 -23.08 -1.57 16.45
CA SER A 24 -22.05 -1.55 17.49
C SER A 24 -21.85 -2.91 18.18
N GLY A 25 -22.84 -3.81 18.17
CA GLY A 25 -22.70 -5.16 18.70
C GLY A 25 -22.12 -6.19 17.72
N ASN A 26 -21.80 -5.79 16.49
CA ASN A 26 -21.35 -6.74 15.47
C ASN A 26 -19.85 -6.99 15.53
N ASN A 27 -19.45 -8.26 15.51
CA ASN A 27 -18.03 -8.67 15.42
C ASN A 27 -17.45 -8.49 14.01
N LYS A 28 -18.30 -8.44 12.97
CA LYS A 28 -17.93 -8.16 11.58
C LYS A 28 -19.07 -7.44 10.85
N LEU A 29 -18.74 -6.64 9.85
CA LEU A 29 -19.71 -6.00 8.96
C LEU A 29 -19.82 -6.81 7.67
N SER A 30 -21.04 -7.19 7.29
CA SER A 30 -21.30 -7.83 6.00
C SER A 30 -21.30 -6.80 4.87
N SER A 31 -21.06 -7.25 3.62
CA SER A 31 -21.19 -6.40 2.43
C SER A 31 -22.54 -5.68 2.37
N LYS A 32 -23.64 -6.39 2.63
CA LYS A 32 -24.99 -5.80 2.71
C LYS A 32 -25.13 -4.70 3.78
N THR A 33 -24.36 -4.78 4.87
CA THR A 33 -24.36 -3.75 5.91
C THR A 33 -23.57 -2.53 5.45
N LEU A 34 -22.42 -2.75 4.81
CA LEU A 34 -21.59 -1.69 4.22
C LEU A 34 -22.35 -0.92 3.15
N ASP A 35 -23.05 -1.60 2.23
CA ASP A 35 -23.87 -0.96 1.19
C ASP A 35 -24.97 -0.07 1.77
N LYS A 36 -25.56 -0.48 2.90
CA LYS A 36 -26.58 0.32 3.58
C LYS A 36 -25.98 1.53 4.27
N LEU A 37 -24.83 1.38 4.93
CA LEU A 37 -24.10 2.50 5.52
C LEU A 37 -23.67 3.49 4.45
N GLN A 38 -23.20 3.01 3.29
CA GLN A 38 -22.88 3.82 2.14
C GLN A 38 -24.06 4.70 1.70
N LYS A 39 -25.25 4.10 1.58
CA LYS A 39 -26.47 4.84 1.20
C LYS A 39 -26.87 5.90 2.23
N VAL A 40 -26.72 5.60 3.53
CA VAL A 40 -26.98 6.55 4.62
C VAL A 40 -25.96 7.70 4.60
N ILE A 41 -24.67 7.40 4.36
CA ILE A 41 -23.63 8.41 4.22
C ILE A 41 -23.93 9.34 3.03
N ASN A 42 -24.29 8.76 1.89
CA ASN A 42 -24.60 9.54 0.70
C ASN A 42 -25.80 10.48 0.92
N SER A 43 -26.90 9.95 1.47
CA SER A 43 -28.10 10.75 1.71
C SER A 43 -27.87 11.88 2.71
N GLN A 44 -27.07 11.64 3.75
CA GLN A 44 -26.85 12.61 4.82
C GLN A 44 -25.81 13.67 4.47
N PHE A 45 -24.70 13.30 3.83
CA PHE A 45 -23.57 14.20 3.59
C PHE A 45 -23.48 14.68 2.14
N GLN A 46 -24.28 14.13 1.22
CA GLN A 46 -24.27 14.49 -0.20
C GLN A 46 -22.87 14.39 -0.83
N LEU A 47 -22.13 13.36 -0.43
CA LEU A 47 -20.81 13.05 -0.98
C LEU A 47 -20.99 12.43 -2.37
N ASN A 48 -20.14 12.81 -3.33
CA ASN A 48 -20.18 12.15 -4.63
C ASN A 48 -19.74 10.67 -4.49
N GLU A 49 -20.13 9.85 -5.46
CA GLU A 49 -19.89 8.40 -5.40
C GLU A 49 -18.40 8.04 -5.28
N GLN A 50 -17.51 8.85 -5.87
CA GLN A 50 -16.06 8.65 -5.82
C GLN A 50 -15.48 8.98 -4.43
N ASP A 51 -15.90 10.07 -3.79
CA ASP A 51 -15.49 10.44 -2.43
C ASP A 51 -15.94 9.36 -1.43
N ILE A 52 -17.17 8.86 -1.60
CA ILE A 52 -17.69 7.75 -0.80
C ILE A 52 -16.89 6.48 -1.03
N ALA A 53 -16.62 6.12 -2.29
CA ALA A 53 -15.81 4.97 -2.63
C ALA A 53 -14.46 5.04 -1.91
N HIS A 54 -13.75 6.17 -2.01
CA HIS A 54 -12.45 6.37 -1.35
C HIS A 54 -12.55 6.26 0.17
N ILE A 55 -13.53 6.92 0.80
CA ILE A 55 -13.77 6.85 2.25
C ILE A 55 -13.95 5.40 2.70
N LEU A 56 -14.72 4.62 1.95
CA LEU A 56 -15.00 3.21 2.23
C LEU A 56 -13.85 2.26 1.86
N GLY A 57 -12.74 2.76 1.32
CA GLY A 57 -11.57 1.97 0.93
C GLY A 57 -11.59 1.42 -0.50
N TYR A 58 -12.57 1.84 -1.32
CA TYR A 58 -12.63 1.56 -2.75
C TYR A 58 -11.86 2.63 -3.54
N LYS A 59 -10.90 2.20 -4.35
CA LYS A 59 -9.74 2.96 -4.85
C LYS A 59 -10.04 3.92 -6.00
N GLN A 60 -11.03 4.80 -5.87
CA GLN A 60 -11.25 5.88 -6.83
C GLN A 60 -11.34 7.22 -6.12
N ILE A 61 -10.39 8.11 -6.41
CA ILE A 61 -10.35 9.47 -5.85
C ILE A 61 -11.07 10.43 -6.79
N SER A 62 -11.97 11.24 -6.23
CA SER A 62 -12.63 12.31 -6.98
C SER A 62 -11.65 13.41 -7.37
N ARG A 63 -11.74 13.88 -8.61
CA ARG A 63 -11.05 15.10 -9.07
C ARG A 63 -11.62 16.37 -8.41
N THR A 64 -12.85 16.29 -7.90
CA THR A 64 -13.60 17.40 -7.32
C THR A 64 -14.16 17.00 -5.96
N VAL A 65 -13.33 17.16 -4.94
CA VAL A 65 -13.66 16.82 -3.54
C VAL A 65 -14.59 17.87 -2.92
N ASN A 66 -15.75 17.46 -2.41
CA ASN A 66 -16.63 18.35 -1.63
C ASN A 66 -16.12 18.47 -0.18
N LYS A 67 -15.17 19.38 0.05
CA LYS A 67 -14.50 19.56 1.35
C LYS A 67 -15.47 19.83 2.50
N LYS A 68 -16.55 20.60 2.27
CA LYS A 68 -17.53 20.92 3.32
C LYS A 68 -18.24 19.64 3.79
N ALA A 69 -18.71 18.82 2.85
CA ALA A 69 -19.34 17.54 3.15
C ALA A 69 -18.39 16.58 3.87
N ILE A 70 -17.12 16.50 3.44
CA ILE A 70 -16.14 15.62 4.07
C ILE A 70 -15.77 16.10 5.48
N SER A 71 -15.61 17.41 5.70
CA SER A 71 -15.39 17.95 7.05
C SER A 71 -16.54 17.63 7.98
N GLN A 72 -17.79 17.78 7.52
CA GLN A 72 -18.99 17.40 8.28
C GLN A 72 -18.99 15.91 8.62
N PHE A 73 -18.64 15.05 7.67
CA PHE A 73 -18.50 13.61 7.88
C PHE A 73 -17.43 13.27 8.93
N ILE A 74 -16.25 13.90 8.87
CA ILE A 74 -15.15 13.70 9.85
C ILE A 74 -15.57 14.14 11.24
N THR A 75 -16.24 15.29 11.37
CA THR A 75 -16.78 15.77 12.65
C THR A 75 -17.76 14.75 13.23
N GLN A 76 -18.68 14.22 12.42
CA GLN A 76 -19.65 13.23 12.86
C GLN A 76 -18.98 11.91 13.29
N ILE A 77 -18.03 11.38 12.51
CA ILE A 77 -17.28 10.18 12.93
C ILE A 77 -16.56 10.43 14.25
N SER A 78 -15.91 11.59 14.40
CA SER A 78 -15.15 11.90 15.62
C SER A 78 -16.04 11.97 16.86
N SER A 79 -17.29 12.43 16.73
CA SER A 79 -18.26 12.37 17.84
C SER A 79 -18.77 10.95 18.16
N ILE A 80 -18.68 10.02 17.21
CA ILE A 80 -19.07 8.62 17.38
C ILE A 80 -17.98 7.85 18.12
N THR A 81 -16.72 8.05 17.72
CA THR A 81 -15.58 7.21 18.15
C THR A 81 -15.07 7.53 19.55
N THR A 82 -15.45 8.67 20.14
CA THR A 82 -15.07 9.04 21.52
C THR A 82 -15.65 8.13 22.59
N ASN A 83 -16.77 7.44 22.32
CA ASN A 83 -17.57 6.81 23.38
C ASN A 83 -17.45 5.27 23.52
N LYS A 84 -16.95 4.52 22.52
CA LYS A 84 -16.77 3.05 22.61
C LYS A 84 -15.66 2.57 21.67
N LYS A 85 -14.55 2.02 22.18
CA LYS A 85 -13.34 1.74 21.38
C LYS A 85 -13.16 0.28 20.92
N CYS A 86 -13.95 -0.68 21.38
CA CYS A 86 -13.56 -2.10 21.31
C CYS A 86 -14.36 -2.99 20.32
N CYS A 87 -15.07 -2.46 19.32
CA CYS A 87 -15.79 -3.31 18.35
C CYS A 87 -15.47 -2.99 16.88
N ALA A 88 -15.71 -3.98 16.00
CA ALA A 88 -15.26 -3.99 14.61
C ALA A 88 -15.75 -2.79 13.79
N ILE A 89 -16.92 -2.22 14.13
CA ILE A 89 -17.42 -1.03 13.45
C ILE A 89 -16.57 0.20 13.77
N TYR A 90 -16.03 0.35 14.99
CA TYR A 90 -15.19 1.50 15.34
C TYR A 90 -13.82 1.44 14.66
N GLN A 91 -13.23 0.25 14.54
CA GLN A 91 -12.01 0.07 13.74
C GLN A 91 -12.26 0.48 12.28
N THR A 92 -13.41 0.11 11.73
CA THR A 92 -13.82 0.52 10.38
C THR A 92 -14.00 2.04 10.28
N LEU A 93 -14.59 2.67 11.31
CA LEU A 93 -14.81 4.12 11.35
C LEU A 93 -13.51 4.93 11.43
N GLU A 94 -12.50 4.46 12.17
CA GLU A 94 -11.19 5.13 12.19
C GLU A 94 -10.53 5.07 10.81
N VAL A 95 -10.59 3.92 10.12
CA VAL A 95 -10.12 3.82 8.73
C VAL A 95 -10.88 4.79 7.80
N TRP A 96 -12.20 4.90 7.93
CA TRP A 96 -12.99 5.84 7.12
C TRP A 96 -12.66 7.30 7.42
N LYS A 97 -12.38 7.62 8.68
CA LYS A 97 -11.95 8.95 9.11
C LYS A 97 -10.59 9.31 8.51
N GLU A 98 -9.62 8.41 8.58
CA GLU A 98 -8.32 8.58 7.94
C GLU A 98 -8.47 8.79 6.43
N ASN A 99 -9.25 7.94 5.75
CA ASN A 99 -9.51 8.09 4.32
C ASN A 99 -10.18 9.45 3.99
N ALA A 100 -11.17 9.88 4.78
CA ALA A 100 -11.79 11.18 4.61
C ALA A 100 -10.81 12.34 4.82
N GLN A 101 -9.93 12.24 5.82
CA GLN A 101 -8.88 13.23 6.06
C GLN A 101 -7.90 13.31 4.88
N THR A 102 -7.55 12.17 4.29
CA THR A 102 -6.71 12.16 3.08
C THR A 102 -7.36 12.96 1.96
N LEU A 103 -8.67 12.79 1.69
CA LEU A 103 -9.40 13.54 0.65
C LEU A 103 -9.31 15.06 0.83
N ILE A 104 -9.43 15.57 2.06
CA ILE A 104 -9.31 17.01 2.34
C ILE A 104 -7.89 17.52 2.03
N GLN A 105 -6.87 16.71 2.30
CA GLN A 105 -5.47 17.05 2.10
C GLN A 105 -5.04 17.05 0.62
N ILE A 106 -5.81 16.43 -0.29
CA ILE A 106 -5.46 16.27 -1.72
C ILE A 106 -5.28 17.61 -2.46
N LYS A 107 -5.83 18.74 -1.97
CA LYS A 107 -5.59 20.07 -2.57
C LYS A 107 -4.57 20.96 -1.84
N LYS A 108 -4.10 20.61 -0.64
CA LYS A 108 -3.15 21.47 0.10
C LYS A 108 -1.70 21.35 -0.39
N HIS A 109 -1.40 20.35 -1.23
CA HIS A 109 -0.05 20.05 -1.71
C HIS A 109 0.21 20.44 -3.18
N GLN A 110 -0.65 21.25 -3.80
CA GLN A 110 -0.45 21.70 -5.19
C GLN A 110 0.29 23.04 -5.35
N GLY A 111 0.99 23.54 -4.34
CA GLY A 111 1.82 24.73 -4.51
C GLY A 111 2.84 24.90 -3.39
N ASN A 112 4.12 24.93 -3.79
CA ASN A 112 5.25 25.61 -3.13
C ASN A 112 6.28 24.83 -2.29
N ASP A 113 6.05 23.59 -1.85
CA ASP A 113 7.06 22.84 -1.05
C ASP A 113 7.51 21.49 -1.66
N GLU A 114 7.27 21.24 -2.96
CA GLU A 114 7.74 20.01 -3.62
C GLU A 114 9.24 20.11 -3.97
N LYS A 115 10.11 19.51 -3.13
CA LYS A 115 11.52 19.34 -3.48
C LYS A 115 11.70 18.06 -4.28
N THR A 116 12.19 18.14 -5.52
CA THR A 116 12.56 16.94 -6.29
C THR A 116 13.74 16.26 -5.59
N ILE A 117 13.57 14.98 -5.24
CA ILE A 117 14.60 14.16 -4.57
C ILE A 117 15.07 12.99 -5.44
N GLY A 118 14.37 12.69 -6.54
CA GLY A 118 14.79 11.63 -7.46
C GLY A 118 14.10 11.71 -8.81
N ILE A 119 14.81 11.35 -9.86
CA ILE A 119 14.29 11.21 -11.22
C ILE A 119 14.70 9.82 -11.72
N GLY A 120 13.72 8.98 -12.00
CA GLY A 120 13.93 7.61 -12.46
C GLY A 120 13.33 7.37 -13.85
N ALA A 121 13.58 6.17 -14.37
CA ALA A 121 13.01 5.75 -15.66
C ALA A 121 11.47 5.82 -15.66
N ARG A 122 10.84 5.42 -14.54
CA ARG A 122 9.38 5.30 -14.38
C ARG A 122 8.69 6.59 -13.95
N GLY A 123 9.41 7.62 -13.53
CA GLY A 123 8.79 8.80 -12.95
C GLY A 123 9.72 9.73 -12.19
N ARG A 124 9.12 10.60 -11.38
CA ARG A 124 9.79 11.56 -10.51
C ARG A 124 9.33 11.39 -9.08
N ILE A 125 10.24 11.65 -8.15
CA ILE A 125 10.03 11.52 -6.72
C ILE A 125 10.21 12.90 -6.09
N TYR A 126 9.17 13.33 -5.37
CA TYR A 126 9.11 14.62 -4.69
C TYR A 126 9.01 14.40 -3.19
N ARG A 127 9.71 15.21 -2.40
CA ARG A 127 9.43 15.35 -0.97
C ARG A 127 8.41 16.47 -0.79
N CYS A 128 7.39 16.21 0.04
CA CYS A 128 6.39 17.18 0.44
C CYS A 128 6.13 17.01 1.94
N GLY A 129 6.80 17.83 2.76
CA GLY A 129 6.82 17.69 4.22
C GLY A 129 7.38 16.32 4.66
N ASP A 130 6.58 15.59 5.43
CA ASP A 130 6.87 14.25 5.97
C ASP A 130 6.43 13.12 5.02
N SER A 131 6.24 13.43 3.74
CA SER A 131 5.85 12.46 2.73
C SER A 131 6.70 12.54 1.48
N VAL A 132 6.80 11.41 0.80
CA VAL A 132 7.30 11.27 -0.56
C VAL A 132 6.15 11.05 -1.51
N VAL A 133 6.18 11.73 -2.66
CA VAL A 133 5.21 11.56 -3.75
C VAL A 133 5.96 11.04 -4.98
N LYS A 134 5.66 9.81 -5.40
CA LYS A 134 6.17 9.16 -6.62
C LYS A 134 5.15 9.41 -7.75
N LYS A 135 5.44 10.35 -8.65
CA LYS A 135 4.63 10.63 -9.84
C LYS A 135 5.16 9.81 -11.01
N PHE A 136 4.28 9.05 -11.66
CA PHE A 136 4.65 8.18 -12.78
C PHE A 136 4.59 8.91 -14.12
N LYS A 137 5.45 8.53 -15.08
CA LYS A 137 5.32 8.98 -16.47
C LYS A 137 4.05 8.44 -17.11
N THR A 138 3.82 7.14 -16.92
CA THR A 138 2.61 6.43 -17.29
C THR A 138 2.10 5.74 -16.04
N PHE A 139 0.90 6.10 -15.59
CA PHE A 139 0.34 5.56 -14.36
C PHE A 139 -0.30 4.19 -14.63
N ASP A 140 0.21 3.17 -13.95
CA ASP A 140 -0.39 1.84 -13.90
C ASP A 140 -0.99 1.64 -12.50
N LEU A 141 -2.33 1.53 -12.45
CA LEU A 141 -3.05 1.38 -11.21
C LEU A 141 -2.71 0.06 -10.49
N ILE A 142 -2.48 -1.03 -11.23
CA ILE A 142 -2.21 -2.35 -10.65
C ILE A 142 -0.81 -2.39 -10.05
N ALA A 143 0.19 -1.88 -10.77
CA ALA A 143 1.56 -1.76 -10.26
C ALA A 143 1.62 -0.82 -9.05
N ALA A 144 0.95 0.34 -9.13
CA ALA A 144 0.89 1.26 -8.01
C ALA A 144 0.20 0.64 -6.78
N GLN A 145 -0.84 -0.16 -7.02
CA GLN A 145 -1.55 -0.85 -5.95
C GLN A 145 -0.68 -1.88 -5.24
N HIS A 146 0.11 -2.64 -6.00
CA HIS A 146 1.05 -3.59 -5.46
C HIS A 146 2.10 -2.90 -4.58
N GLU A 147 2.71 -1.82 -5.09
CA GLU A 147 3.72 -1.05 -4.35
C GLU A 147 3.17 -0.53 -3.01
N ILE A 148 1.98 0.08 -2.98
CA ILE A 148 1.39 0.55 -1.71
C ILE A 148 1.01 -0.60 -0.76
N ASN A 149 0.55 -1.75 -1.30
CA ASN A 149 0.20 -2.91 -0.48
C ASN A 149 1.44 -3.47 0.23
N MET A 150 2.55 -3.57 -0.49
CA MET A 150 3.81 -4.07 0.05
C MET A 150 4.42 -3.09 1.06
N CYS A 151 4.39 -1.79 0.77
CA CYS A 151 4.80 -0.75 1.72
C CYS A 151 4.00 -0.82 3.03
N ASN A 152 2.67 -0.87 2.94
CA ASN A 152 1.80 -0.94 4.13
C ASN A 152 1.94 -2.27 4.89
N LEU A 153 2.18 -3.38 4.18
CA LEU A 153 2.45 -4.66 4.83
C LEU A 153 3.78 -4.63 5.58
N TYR A 154 4.82 -4.05 4.98
CA TYR A 154 6.12 -3.87 5.62
C TYR A 154 6.03 -3.01 6.87
N ASN A 155 5.39 -1.84 6.79
CA ASN A 155 5.26 -0.92 7.92
C ASN A 155 4.56 -1.58 9.12
N ARG A 156 3.51 -2.38 8.86
CA ARG A 156 2.81 -3.16 9.90
C ARG A 156 3.69 -4.21 10.56
N LYS A 157 4.55 -4.90 9.80
CA LYS A 157 5.47 -5.92 10.33
C LYS A 157 6.69 -5.33 11.04
N SER A 158 7.07 -4.11 10.69
CA SER A 158 8.20 -3.41 11.31
C SER A 158 7.83 -2.63 12.57
N ASN A 159 6.58 -2.74 13.06
CA ASN A 159 6.05 -1.97 14.19
C ASN A 159 6.19 -0.44 14.04
N ASN A 160 6.32 0.03 12.80
CA ASN A 160 6.45 1.45 12.50
C ASN A 160 5.07 2.11 12.57
N VAL A 161 4.91 3.07 13.48
CA VAL A 161 3.71 3.91 13.55
C VAL A 161 3.85 5.05 12.55
N VAL A 162 3.61 4.74 11.27
CA VAL A 162 3.64 5.71 10.16
C VAL A 162 2.33 5.66 9.38
N PRO A 163 1.92 6.77 8.73
CA PRO A 163 0.76 6.77 7.85
C PRO A 163 0.89 5.73 6.74
N ASN A 164 -0.23 5.10 6.37
CA ASN A 164 -0.25 4.20 5.22
C ASN A 164 0.11 4.95 3.93
N ALA A 165 0.87 4.28 3.07
CA ALA A 165 1.01 4.67 1.68
C ALA A 165 -0.34 4.60 0.95
N ILE A 166 -0.61 5.61 0.13
CA ILE A 166 -1.86 5.79 -0.60
C ILE A 166 -1.59 6.20 -2.03
N ILE A 167 -2.53 5.94 -2.93
CA ILE A 167 -2.53 6.52 -4.27
C ILE A 167 -3.24 7.88 -4.20
N VAL A 168 -2.66 8.93 -4.78
CA VAL A 168 -3.28 10.26 -4.90
C VAL A 168 -2.96 10.83 -6.27
N ASN A 169 -3.97 11.23 -7.04
CA ASN A 169 -3.80 11.88 -8.35
C ASN A 169 -2.82 11.15 -9.29
N ASN A 170 -3.01 9.83 -9.49
CA ASN A 170 -2.11 9.00 -10.30
C ASN A 170 -0.63 9.01 -9.85
N ALA A 171 -0.41 9.20 -8.54
CA ALA A 171 0.88 9.13 -7.88
C ALA A 171 0.76 8.27 -6.62
N ILE A 172 1.88 7.78 -6.10
CA ILE A 172 1.93 7.17 -4.77
C ILE A 172 2.43 8.20 -3.79
N LYS A 173 1.72 8.39 -2.68
CA LYS A 173 2.17 9.13 -1.50
C LYS A 173 2.54 8.13 -0.41
N MET A 174 3.76 8.21 0.10
CA MET A 174 4.30 7.33 1.15
C MET A 174 5.01 8.18 2.23
N PRO A 175 5.22 7.67 3.46
CA PRO A 175 6.01 8.36 4.47
C PRO A 175 7.42 8.69 3.97
N PHE A 176 7.93 9.87 4.30
CA PHE A 176 9.32 10.21 4.02
C PHE A 176 10.24 9.55 5.06
N ILE A 177 11.25 8.85 4.56
CA ILE A 177 12.31 8.26 5.38
C ILE A 177 13.56 9.11 5.20
N LYS A 178 14.09 9.64 6.30
CA LYS A 178 15.38 10.33 6.31
C LYS A 178 16.50 9.29 6.40
N GLY A 179 17.45 9.35 5.48
CA GLY A 179 18.58 8.43 5.46
C GLY A 179 19.54 8.73 4.32
N LYS A 180 20.56 7.90 4.21
CA LYS A 180 21.56 7.93 3.13
C LYS A 180 21.53 6.60 2.36
N LEU A 181 21.98 6.60 1.12
CA LEU A 181 22.14 5.34 0.38
C LEU A 181 23.19 4.46 1.08
N PRO A 182 22.99 3.13 1.10
CA PRO A 182 24.06 2.20 1.44
C PRO A 182 25.29 2.46 0.57
N THR A 183 26.46 2.47 1.20
CA THR A 183 27.74 2.73 0.54
C THR A 183 28.45 1.44 0.13
N THR A 184 28.06 0.31 0.72
CA THR A 184 28.67 -0.99 0.46
C THR A 184 27.64 -2.04 0.01
N THR A 185 28.13 -3.02 -0.75
CA THR A 185 27.38 -4.25 -1.06
C THR A 185 27.01 -5.04 0.20
N ILE A 186 27.81 -4.94 1.26
CA ILE A 186 27.55 -5.60 2.55
C ILE A 186 26.32 -4.98 3.22
N GLU A 187 26.24 -3.65 3.32
CA GLU A 187 25.06 -2.96 3.85
C GLU A 187 23.81 -3.31 3.03
N THR A 188 23.92 -3.33 1.70
CA THR A 188 22.78 -3.71 0.86
C THR A 188 22.34 -5.16 1.13
N SER A 189 23.30 -6.08 1.25
CA SER A 189 23.05 -7.50 1.58
C SER A 189 22.39 -7.68 2.95
N GLU A 190 22.81 -6.89 3.93
CA GLU A 190 22.24 -6.88 5.27
C GLU A 190 20.80 -6.36 5.27
N GLY A 191 20.51 -5.28 4.53
CA GLY A 191 19.15 -4.79 4.32
C GLY A 191 18.23 -5.84 3.67
N ILE A 192 18.74 -6.59 2.69
CA ILE A 192 18.02 -7.70 2.06
C ILE A 192 17.74 -8.82 3.07
N LYS A 193 18.71 -9.14 3.93
CA LYS A 193 18.54 -10.14 4.98
C LYS A 193 17.47 -9.72 5.99
N GLN A 194 17.51 -8.48 6.48
CA GLN A 194 16.52 -7.95 7.42
C GLN A 194 15.10 -7.90 6.80
N LEU A 195 15.01 -7.62 5.49
CA LEU A 195 13.77 -7.68 4.72
C LEU A 195 13.25 -9.12 4.63
N TYR A 196 14.13 -10.08 4.37
CA TYR A 196 13.83 -11.51 4.33
C TYR A 196 13.37 -12.07 5.67
N GLU A 197 14.00 -11.68 6.78
CA GLU A 197 13.59 -12.08 8.14
C GLU A 197 12.17 -11.60 8.50
N LYS A 198 11.69 -10.55 7.83
CA LYS A 198 10.30 -10.07 7.93
C LYS A 198 9.33 -10.78 6.97
N GLY A 199 9.84 -11.72 6.18
CA GLY A 199 9.08 -12.54 5.23
C GLY A 199 8.87 -11.89 3.87
N PHE A 200 9.76 -10.99 3.45
CA PHE A 200 9.70 -10.33 2.15
C PHE A 200 10.89 -10.69 1.26
N PHE A 201 10.66 -10.64 -0.04
CA PHE A 201 11.67 -10.78 -1.07
C PHE A 201 11.72 -9.50 -1.90
N ILE A 202 12.89 -9.13 -2.42
CA ILE A 202 13.05 -8.02 -3.36
C ILE A 202 13.75 -8.49 -4.63
N ALA A 203 13.14 -8.22 -5.79
CA ALA A 203 13.69 -8.65 -7.06
C ALA A 203 14.81 -7.74 -7.58
N ASP A 204 14.64 -6.42 -7.42
CA ASP A 204 15.61 -5.39 -7.82
C ASP A 204 16.44 -4.96 -6.60
N ALA A 205 17.30 -5.84 -6.10
CA ALA A 205 17.95 -5.70 -4.80
C ALA A 205 19.13 -4.70 -4.75
N LYS A 206 19.09 -3.62 -5.54
CA LYS A 206 20.20 -2.65 -5.67
C LYS A 206 20.21 -1.61 -4.52
N PRO A 207 21.35 -0.94 -4.26
CA PRO A 207 21.49 0.02 -3.16
C PRO A 207 20.47 1.16 -3.20
N ASP A 208 20.12 1.64 -4.40
CA ASP A 208 19.16 2.73 -4.62
C ASP A 208 17.75 2.44 -4.07
N ASN A 209 17.42 1.17 -3.83
CA ASN A 209 16.12 0.76 -3.29
C ASN A 209 16.12 0.66 -1.77
N PHE A 210 17.20 1.07 -1.10
CA PHE A 210 17.36 1.08 0.35
C PHE A 210 17.88 2.43 0.87
N LEU A 211 17.64 2.70 2.14
CA LEU A 211 18.29 3.77 2.90
C LEU A 211 18.80 3.26 4.24
N VAL A 212 19.95 3.78 4.66
CA VAL A 212 20.46 3.70 6.03
C VAL A 212 19.91 4.90 6.81
N THR A 213 19.10 4.64 7.83
CA THR A 213 18.52 5.68 8.70
C THR A 213 19.56 6.22 9.70
N GLU A 214 19.22 7.29 10.41
CA GLU A 214 20.08 7.85 11.47
C GLU A 214 20.30 6.86 12.63
N ASP A 215 19.36 5.93 12.83
CA ASP A 215 19.44 4.83 13.80
C ASP A 215 20.17 3.58 13.26
N ASN A 216 20.91 3.72 12.15
CA ASN A 216 21.62 2.65 11.45
C ASN A 216 20.74 1.47 11.00
N GLN A 217 19.43 1.70 10.81
CA GLN A 217 18.54 0.70 10.23
C GLN A 217 18.58 0.79 8.71
N ILE A 218 18.59 -0.36 8.03
CA ILE A 218 18.58 -0.41 6.55
C ILE A 218 17.17 -0.75 6.11
N VAL A 219 16.48 0.22 5.51
CA VAL A 219 15.05 0.11 5.18
C VAL A 219 14.81 0.24 3.68
N PRO A 220 13.86 -0.53 3.11
CA PRO A 220 13.50 -0.40 1.70
C PRO A 220 12.74 0.91 1.44
N VAL A 221 12.95 1.48 0.26
CA VAL A 221 12.24 2.69 -0.21
C VAL A 221 11.50 2.52 -1.53
N ASP A 222 11.81 1.48 -2.30
CA ASP A 222 11.01 1.08 -3.47
C ASP A 222 10.38 -0.30 -3.22
N PHE A 223 9.05 -0.33 -3.20
CA PHE A 223 8.26 -1.52 -2.93
C PHE A 223 7.66 -2.13 -4.20
N GLY A 224 7.96 -1.58 -5.39
CA GLY A 224 7.33 -1.98 -6.64
C GLY A 224 7.66 -3.41 -7.08
N LEU A 225 8.77 -3.97 -6.59
CA LEU A 225 9.22 -5.34 -6.87
C LEU A 225 9.53 -6.11 -5.57
N ILE A 226 8.86 -5.74 -4.49
CA ILE A 226 8.86 -6.49 -3.23
C ILE A 226 7.68 -7.47 -3.24
N PHE A 227 7.88 -8.69 -2.78
CA PHE A 227 6.83 -9.70 -2.75
C PHE A 227 6.98 -10.65 -1.56
N THR A 228 6.01 -11.54 -1.36
CA THR A 228 6.02 -12.53 -0.28
C THR A 228 5.80 -13.93 -0.85
N ALA A 229 6.34 -14.97 -0.21
CA ALA A 229 6.22 -16.34 -0.72
C ALA A 229 4.76 -16.83 -0.79
N ASP A 230 3.90 -16.33 0.10
CA ASP A 230 2.48 -16.71 0.19
C ASP A 230 1.59 -16.01 -0.87
N ASN A 231 2.09 -14.99 -1.57
CA ASN A 231 1.29 -14.20 -2.50
C ASN A 231 1.61 -14.41 -3.99
N LEU A 232 2.54 -15.30 -4.34
CA LEU A 232 3.03 -15.42 -5.72
C LEU A 232 1.91 -15.62 -6.75
N ASN A 233 0.92 -16.47 -6.45
CA ASN A 233 -0.19 -16.74 -7.38
C ASN A 233 -1.08 -15.52 -7.62
N SER A 234 -1.30 -14.69 -6.60
CA SER A 234 -2.22 -13.55 -6.65
C SER A 234 -1.60 -12.28 -7.24
N LEU A 235 -0.28 -12.25 -7.47
CA LEU A 235 0.38 -11.14 -8.16
C LEU A 235 -0.15 -10.99 -9.59
N ASP A 236 -0.23 -9.75 -10.06
CA ASP A 236 -0.53 -9.49 -11.46
C ASP A 236 0.54 -10.07 -12.39
N LYS A 237 0.15 -10.51 -13.59
CA LYS A 237 1.04 -11.13 -14.57
C LYS A 237 2.24 -10.24 -14.90
N ASN A 238 2.04 -8.94 -15.10
CA ASN A 238 3.11 -8.02 -15.45
C ASN A 238 4.10 -7.82 -14.30
N ILE A 239 3.61 -7.83 -13.05
CA ILE A 239 4.45 -7.73 -11.85
C ILE A 239 5.31 -8.99 -11.72
N LYS A 240 4.75 -10.19 -11.93
CA LYS A 240 5.52 -11.45 -11.94
C LYS A 240 6.65 -11.40 -12.99
N ILE A 241 6.32 -10.93 -14.21
CA ILE A 241 7.28 -10.75 -15.31
C ILE A 241 8.41 -9.80 -14.89
N GLU A 242 8.09 -8.66 -14.28
CA GLU A 242 9.11 -7.71 -13.83
C GLU A 242 9.99 -8.27 -12.71
N ILE A 243 9.42 -8.99 -11.74
CA ILE A 243 10.17 -9.65 -10.68
C ILE A 243 11.21 -10.62 -11.26
N VAL A 244 10.80 -11.53 -12.14
CA VAL A 244 11.72 -12.49 -12.75
C VAL A 244 12.79 -11.77 -13.57
N ARG A 245 12.38 -10.77 -14.37
CA ARG A 245 13.30 -10.02 -15.23
C ARG A 245 14.36 -9.25 -14.45
N ASP A 246 13.99 -8.49 -13.43
CA ASP A 246 14.92 -7.61 -12.71
C ASP A 246 15.81 -8.40 -11.74
N TYR A 247 15.32 -9.53 -11.22
CA TYR A 247 16.17 -10.51 -10.55
C TYR A 247 17.31 -10.95 -11.48
N LEU A 248 17.00 -11.39 -12.71
CA LEU A 248 17.98 -11.90 -13.68
C LEU A 248 18.92 -10.82 -14.23
N LYS A 249 18.44 -9.58 -14.39
CA LYS A 249 19.25 -8.45 -14.86
C LYS A 249 20.37 -8.06 -13.91
N GLY A 250 20.25 -8.39 -12.62
CA GLY A 250 21.33 -8.11 -11.67
C GLY A 250 20.92 -8.06 -10.21
N GLY A 251 19.62 -8.11 -9.88
CA GLY A 251 19.17 -8.11 -8.49
C GLY A 251 19.81 -9.22 -7.66
N TYR A 252 20.03 -10.40 -8.25
CA TYR A 252 20.68 -11.53 -7.58
C TYR A 252 22.09 -11.25 -7.04
N ARG A 253 22.78 -10.19 -7.53
CA ARG A 253 24.17 -9.88 -7.17
C ARG A 253 24.33 -9.37 -5.73
N TYR A 254 23.29 -8.77 -5.18
CA TYR A 254 23.28 -8.22 -3.82
C TYR A 254 22.73 -9.21 -2.78
N ILE A 255 22.23 -10.35 -3.24
CA ILE A 255 21.68 -11.38 -2.35
C ILE A 255 22.85 -12.23 -1.85
N SER A 256 22.95 -12.38 -0.53
CA SER A 256 23.99 -13.21 0.10
C SER A 256 23.89 -14.67 -0.36
N SER A 257 25.02 -15.38 -0.37
CA SER A 257 25.07 -16.79 -0.75
C SER A 257 24.12 -17.67 0.06
N GLU A 258 23.89 -17.33 1.33
CA GLU A 258 22.94 -17.98 2.23
C GLU A 258 21.49 -17.89 1.74
N LEU A 259 21.07 -16.72 1.23
CA LEU A 259 19.68 -16.47 0.83
C LEU A 259 19.40 -16.86 -0.63
N LYS A 260 20.43 -16.98 -1.47
CA LYS A 260 20.28 -17.31 -2.90
C LYS A 260 19.42 -18.55 -3.17
N PRO A 261 19.57 -19.69 -2.45
CA PRO A 261 18.73 -20.87 -2.71
C PRO A 261 17.24 -20.60 -2.52
N VAL A 262 16.87 -19.88 -1.46
CA VAL A 262 15.46 -19.56 -1.16
C VAL A 262 14.89 -18.58 -2.16
N TYR A 263 15.65 -17.53 -2.53
CA TYR A 263 15.26 -16.61 -3.59
C TYR A 263 15.05 -17.34 -4.92
N MET A 264 16.01 -18.18 -5.31
CA MET A 264 15.91 -18.95 -6.54
C MET A 264 14.67 -19.85 -6.57
N GLN A 265 14.30 -20.47 -5.45
CA GLN A 265 13.07 -21.24 -5.36
C GLN A 265 11.84 -20.39 -5.69
N GLN A 266 11.74 -19.16 -5.17
CA GLN A 266 10.62 -18.28 -5.47
C GLN A 266 10.61 -17.84 -6.94
N ILE A 267 11.77 -17.52 -7.51
CA ILE A 267 11.88 -17.14 -8.94
C ILE A 267 11.50 -18.33 -9.84
N LYS A 268 11.89 -19.56 -9.50
CA LYS A 268 11.46 -20.78 -10.21
C LYS A 268 9.96 -21.03 -10.12
N GLN A 269 9.34 -20.75 -8.98
CA GLN A 269 7.88 -20.83 -8.85
C GLN A 269 7.18 -19.79 -9.73
N LEU A 270 7.69 -18.55 -9.77
CA LEU A 270 7.17 -17.52 -10.67
C LEU A 270 7.33 -17.89 -12.15
N ASP A 271 8.46 -18.46 -12.54
CA ASP A 271 8.68 -19.00 -13.88
C ASP A 271 7.62 -20.04 -14.26
N GLN A 272 7.38 -21.01 -13.37
CA GLN A 272 6.36 -22.05 -13.58
C GLN A 272 4.96 -21.42 -13.74
N ILE A 273 4.59 -20.47 -12.89
CA ILE A 273 3.31 -19.75 -12.97
C ILE A 273 3.18 -18.99 -14.29
N LEU A 274 4.27 -18.37 -14.77
CA LEU A 274 4.28 -17.61 -16.02
C LEU A 274 4.32 -18.49 -17.26
N SER A 275 4.85 -19.71 -17.16
CA SER A 275 4.89 -20.70 -18.24
C SER A 275 5.47 -20.14 -19.56
N GLY A 276 4.61 -19.87 -20.56
CA GLY A 276 5.00 -19.35 -21.87
C GLY A 276 5.47 -17.89 -21.83
N ASP A 277 4.99 -17.13 -20.86
CA ASP A 277 5.24 -15.68 -20.72
C ASP A 277 6.49 -15.36 -19.90
N SER A 278 7.23 -16.38 -19.47
CA SER A 278 8.38 -16.20 -18.59
C SER A 278 9.52 -15.46 -19.30
N PRO A 279 10.10 -14.41 -18.67
CA PRO A 279 11.26 -13.71 -19.19
C PRO A 279 12.50 -14.61 -19.38
N LEU A 280 12.58 -15.73 -18.66
CA LEU A 280 13.75 -16.63 -18.68
C LEU A 280 14.09 -17.11 -20.09
N ARG A 281 13.08 -17.26 -20.96
CA ARG A 281 13.22 -17.66 -22.36
C ARG A 281 14.02 -16.66 -23.21
N HIS A 282 14.22 -15.45 -22.72
CA HIS A 282 14.94 -14.37 -23.41
C HIS A 282 16.35 -14.12 -22.87
N PHE A 283 16.77 -14.82 -21.82
CA PHE A 283 18.13 -14.71 -21.28
C PHE A 283 19.03 -15.79 -21.85
N ASN A 284 20.30 -15.47 -22.07
CA ASN A 284 21.26 -16.46 -22.56
C ASN A 284 21.75 -17.38 -21.42
N VAL A 285 22.30 -18.55 -21.78
CA VAL A 285 22.78 -19.56 -20.81
C VAL A 285 23.81 -18.98 -19.83
N LYS A 286 24.64 -18.03 -20.26
CA LYS A 286 25.66 -17.41 -19.39
C LYS A 286 25.01 -16.53 -18.32
N GLU A 287 23.95 -15.81 -18.64
CA GLU A 287 23.17 -15.02 -17.69
C GLU A 287 22.45 -15.91 -16.69
N LEU A 288 21.81 -16.98 -17.18
CA LEU A 288 21.11 -17.95 -16.33
C LEU A 288 22.03 -18.66 -15.34
N LYS A 289 23.23 -19.05 -15.78
CA LYS A 289 24.25 -19.63 -14.89
C LYS A 289 24.69 -18.66 -13.80
N LYS A 290 24.89 -17.39 -14.15
CA LYS A 290 25.33 -16.38 -13.19
C LYS A 290 24.26 -16.07 -12.13
N SER A 291 22.98 -16.13 -12.48
CA SER A 291 21.87 -15.97 -11.53
C SER A 291 21.56 -17.24 -10.73
N GLY A 292 22.31 -18.33 -10.95
CA GLY A 292 22.13 -19.62 -10.28
C GLY A 292 20.99 -20.47 -10.85
N PHE A 293 20.37 -20.07 -11.96
CA PHE A 293 19.18 -20.75 -12.51
C PHE A 293 19.51 -22.08 -13.20
N MET A 294 20.74 -22.19 -13.73
CA MET A 294 21.35 -23.37 -14.37
C MET A 294 22.75 -23.60 -13.80
#